data_AF-A0A7R6REQ0-F1
#
_entry.id   AF-A0A7R6REQ0-F1
#
_cell.length_a   1.000
_cell.length_b   1.000
_cell.length_c   1.000
_cell.angle_alpha   90.00
_cell.angle_beta   90.00
_cell.angle_gamma   90.00
#
_symmetry.space_group_name_H-M   'P 1'
#
loop_
_entity.id
_entity.type
_entity.pdbx_description
1 polymer ?
#
loop_
_entity_poly.entity_id
_entity_poly.type
_entity_poly.pdbx_seq_one_letter_code
_entity_poly.pdbx_strand_id
1 'polypeptide(L)'
;MLSFLTTFDTVVKIANMAAELITRFKNITPDGSIIEWVVWRVPEPVPPTEHGFKYRAVFIVDGVRVIGFDNERGKGDHCHINGQELPYVFCGVEQLVKDFITAVDKWRAS
;
A
#
# COMPACT_ATOMS: atom_id res chain seq x y z
N MET A 1 -48.27 -12.99 19.78
CA MET A 1 -47.22 -12.43 20.65
C MET A 1 -45.90 -12.88 20.05
N LEU A 2 -45.35 -12.11 19.11
CA LEU A 2 -44.15 -12.46 18.36
C LEU A 2 -42.94 -11.94 19.13
N SER A 3 -41.99 -12.82 19.45
CA SER A 3 -40.73 -12.51 20.13
C SER A 3 -39.64 -12.13 19.12
N PHE A 4 -38.98 -11.04 19.45
CA PHE A 4 -37.87 -10.35 18.80
C PHE A 4 -36.76 -11.25 18.24
N LEU A 5 -36.43 -11.07 16.95
CA LEU A 5 -35.11 -11.32 16.38
C LEU A 5 -34.56 -9.99 15.92
N THR A 6 -33.68 -9.38 16.71
CA THR A 6 -32.94 -8.18 16.31
C THR A 6 -31.65 -8.63 15.64
N THR A 7 -31.70 -8.88 14.34
CA THR A 7 -30.47 -8.92 13.53
C THR A 7 -29.98 -7.49 13.43
N PHE A 8 -28.79 -7.21 13.96
CA PHE A 8 -28.11 -5.95 13.67
C PHE A 8 -27.74 -5.95 12.19
N ASP A 9 -28.57 -5.30 11.36
CA ASP A 9 -28.20 -4.83 10.05
C ASP A 9 -27.09 -3.78 10.22
N THR A 10 -25.84 -4.24 10.36
CA THR A 10 -24.70 -3.35 10.15
C THR A 10 -24.64 -3.08 8.66
N VAL A 11 -25.41 -2.07 8.27
CA VAL A 11 -25.43 -1.39 6.98
C VAL A 11 -24.02 -1.44 6.38
N VAL A 12 -23.87 -2.15 5.27
CA VAL A 12 -22.77 -1.91 4.35
C VAL A 12 -22.95 -0.47 3.91
N LYS A 13 -22.29 0.47 4.58
CA LYS A 13 -22.14 1.82 4.06
C LYS A 13 -21.31 1.64 2.79
N ILE A 14 -21.98 1.53 1.65
CA ILE A 14 -21.39 1.78 0.35
C ILE A 14 -21.16 3.30 0.31
N ALA A 15 -20.18 3.78 1.08
CA ALA A 15 -19.65 5.12 0.90
C ALA A 15 -18.85 5.06 -0.40
N ASN A 16 -19.54 5.27 -1.52
CA ASN A 16 -18.95 5.39 -2.85
C ASN A 16 -18.22 6.74 -2.99
N MET A 17 -17.38 7.06 -2.01
CA MET A 17 -16.47 8.19 -2.05
C MET A 17 -15.25 7.72 -2.85
N ALA A 18 -15.07 8.31 -4.04
CA ALA A 18 -14.01 7.90 -4.94
C ALA A 18 -12.62 8.11 -4.30
N ALA A 19 -11.71 7.17 -4.52
CA ALA A 19 -10.32 7.34 -4.13
C ALA A 19 -9.67 8.46 -4.96
N GLU A 20 -8.99 9.39 -4.30
CA GLU A 20 -8.26 10.48 -4.94
C GLU A 20 -6.82 10.03 -5.21
N LEU A 21 -6.35 10.15 -6.45
CA LEU A 21 -4.96 9.85 -6.80
C LEU A 21 -4.05 11.00 -6.30
N ILE A 22 -3.11 10.68 -5.41
CA ILE A 22 -2.16 11.65 -4.85
C ILE A 22 -0.90 11.72 -5.69
N THR A 23 -0.31 10.56 -6.01
CA THR A 23 0.86 10.48 -6.88
C THR A 23 0.91 9.14 -7.58
N ARG A 24 1.45 9.14 -8.80
CA ARG A 24 1.81 7.93 -9.53
C ARG A 24 3.12 8.16 -10.26
N PHE A 25 3.95 7.13 -10.29
CA PHE A 25 5.18 7.10 -11.06
C PHE A 25 5.42 5.69 -11.56
N LYS A 26 5.94 5.59 -12.78
CA LYS A 26 6.42 4.34 -13.34
C LYS A 26 7.58 4.65 -14.26
N ASN A 27 8.69 3.93 -14.07
CA ASN A 27 9.81 3.97 -14.99
C ASN A 27 10.34 2.56 -15.23
N ILE A 28 10.70 2.30 -16.49
CA ILE A 28 11.42 1.09 -16.90
C ILE A 28 12.84 1.53 -17.20
N THR A 29 13.82 0.98 -16.49
CA THR A 29 15.23 1.33 -16.65
C THR A 29 15.85 0.59 -17.85
N PRO A 30 17.04 1.03 -18.34
CA PRO A 30 17.66 0.44 -19.53
C PRO A 30 17.98 -1.06 -19.42
N ASP A 31 18.16 -1.56 -18.21
CA ASP A 31 18.35 -2.98 -17.86
C ASP A 31 17.02 -3.77 -17.80
N GLY A 32 15.88 -3.12 -18.06
CA GLY A 32 14.56 -3.75 -18.02
C GLY A 32 13.92 -3.80 -16.63
N SER A 33 14.61 -3.34 -15.59
CA SER A 33 14.03 -3.24 -14.25
C SER A 33 12.89 -2.22 -14.20
N ILE A 34 11.89 -2.45 -13.34
CA ILE A 34 10.71 -1.59 -13.20
C ILE A 34 10.71 -0.99 -11.80
N ILE A 35 10.59 0.33 -11.72
CA ILE A 35 10.28 1.05 -10.49
C ILE A 35 8.93 1.74 -10.64
N GLU A 36 8.00 1.45 -9.75
CA GLU A 36 6.63 1.96 -9.82
C GLU A 36 6.11 2.26 -8.42
N TRP A 37 5.41 3.38 -8.27
CA TRP A 37 4.59 3.62 -7.08
C TRP A 37 3.30 4.36 -7.43
N VAL A 38 2.31 4.14 -6.58
CA VAL A 38 1.03 4.80 -6.66
C VAL A 38 0.45 4.94 -5.26
N VAL A 39 -0.08 6.13 -4.98
CA VAL A 39 -0.66 6.49 -3.69
C VAL A 39 -2.01 7.14 -3.92
N TRP A 40 -3.01 6.67 -3.17
CA TRP A 40 -4.35 7.21 -3.16
C TRP A 40 -4.72 7.71 -1.76
N ARG A 41 -5.48 8.80 -1.69
CA ARG A 41 -6.28 9.12 -0.51
C ARG A 41 -7.60 8.37 -0.63
N VAL A 42 -7.95 7.63 0.41
CA VAL A 42 -9.16 6.81 0.48
C VAL A 42 -10.11 7.38 1.53
N PRO A 43 -11.44 7.23 1.35
CA PRO A 43 -12.42 7.80 2.27
C PRO A 43 -12.42 7.12 3.65
N GLU A 44 -12.06 5.84 3.68
CA GLU A 44 -11.91 5.05 4.90
C GLU A 44 -10.50 4.45 4.89
N PRO A 45 -9.79 4.45 6.04
CA PRO A 45 -8.50 3.77 6.17
C PRO A 45 -8.55 2.30 5.74
N VAL A 46 -7.40 1.74 5.37
CA VAL A 46 -7.28 0.32 5.03
C VAL A 46 -7.02 -0.45 6.33
N PRO A 47 -8.03 -1.09 6.96
CA PRO A 47 -7.84 -1.63 8.31
C PRO A 47 -6.78 -2.73 8.31
N PRO A 48 -5.87 -2.78 9.29
CA PRO A 48 -5.88 -2.04 10.56
C PRO A 48 -5.22 -0.65 10.54
N THR A 49 -4.82 -0.11 9.39
CA THR A 49 -4.23 1.24 9.37
C THR A 49 -5.24 2.30 9.81
N GLU A 50 -4.75 3.37 10.41
CA GLU A 50 -5.58 4.49 10.89
C GLU A 50 -5.54 5.70 9.94
N HIS A 51 -4.63 5.69 8.97
CA HIS A 51 -4.47 6.77 8.02
C HIS A 51 -5.33 6.58 6.76
N GLY A 52 -5.81 7.69 6.18
CA GLY A 52 -6.65 7.70 4.98
C GLY A 52 -5.88 7.53 3.66
N PHE A 53 -4.84 6.69 3.63
CA PHE A 53 -4.05 6.44 2.41
C PHE A 53 -4.00 4.96 2.07
N LYS A 54 -4.08 4.66 0.79
CA LYS A 54 -3.75 3.36 0.21
C LYS A 54 -2.55 3.53 -0.70
N TYR A 55 -1.60 2.61 -0.66
CA TYR A 55 -0.41 2.73 -1.49
C TYR A 55 0.12 1.38 -1.96
N ARG A 56 0.87 1.44 -3.06
CA ARG A 56 1.71 0.36 -3.58
C ARG A 56 2.96 0.97 -4.19
N ALA A 57 4.13 0.54 -3.75
CA ALA A 57 5.41 0.83 -4.37
C ALA A 57 6.15 -0.49 -4.61
N VAL A 58 6.73 -0.68 -5.80
CA VAL A 58 7.39 -1.92 -6.20
C VAL A 58 8.64 -1.64 -7.03
N PHE A 59 9.68 -2.40 -6.76
CA PHE A 59 10.86 -2.51 -7.60
C PHE A 59 11.01 -3.95 -8.06
N ILE A 60 11.06 -4.13 -9.37
CA ILE A 60 11.02 -5.42 -10.04
C ILE A 60 12.28 -5.56 -10.90
N VAL A 61 12.98 -6.67 -10.75
CA VAL A 61 14.17 -7.03 -11.53
C VAL A 61 13.93 -8.41 -12.11
N ASP A 62 14.15 -8.59 -13.42
CA ASP A 62 13.90 -9.85 -14.14
C ASP A 62 12.51 -10.46 -13.86
N GLY A 63 11.49 -9.61 -13.73
CA GLY A 63 10.11 -10.01 -13.44
C GLY A 63 9.82 -10.36 -11.98
N VAL A 64 10.80 -10.26 -11.07
CA VAL A 64 10.66 -10.58 -9.65
C VAL A 64 10.58 -9.30 -8.82
N ARG A 65 9.57 -9.17 -7.93
CA ARG A 65 9.49 -8.09 -6.93
C ARG A 65 10.59 -8.30 -5.89
N VAL A 66 11.62 -7.46 -5.93
CA VAL A 66 12.75 -7.50 -4.97
C VAL A 66 12.54 -6.53 -3.81
N ILE A 67 11.87 -5.40 -4.06
CA ILE A 67 11.42 -4.45 -3.02
C ILE A 67 9.95 -4.12 -3.26
N GLY A 68 9.17 -3.95 -2.20
CA GLY A 68 7.95 -3.15 -2.31
C GLY A 68 7.33 -2.78 -0.97
N PHE A 69 6.47 -1.79 -1.00
CA PHE A 69 5.78 -1.24 0.17
C PHE A 69 4.29 -1.17 -0.18
N ASP A 70 3.45 -1.70 0.70
CA ASP A 70 2.02 -1.70 0.54
C ASP A 70 1.31 -1.72 1.90
N ASN A 71 0.05 -1.31 1.89
CA ASN A 71 -0.84 -1.56 3.00
C ASN A 71 -1.98 -2.49 2.57
N GLU A 72 -2.12 -3.60 3.29
CA GLU A 72 -3.07 -4.66 2.96
C GLU A 72 -4.11 -4.81 4.07
N ARG A 73 -5.37 -5.00 3.66
CA ARG A 73 -6.46 -5.24 4.61
C ARG A 73 -6.14 -6.48 5.45
N GLY A 74 -6.17 -6.33 6.77
CA GLY A 74 -5.87 -7.40 7.72
C GLY A 74 -4.40 -7.52 8.10
N LYS A 75 -3.47 -6.83 7.41
CA LYS A 75 -2.04 -6.79 7.76
C LYS A 75 -1.58 -5.41 8.21
N GLY A 76 -2.07 -4.37 7.52
CA GLY A 76 -1.64 -3.00 7.71
C GLY A 76 -0.44 -2.67 6.84
N ASP A 77 0.33 -1.67 7.28
CA ASP A 77 1.51 -1.18 6.59
C ASP A 77 2.66 -2.19 6.71
N HIS A 78 3.20 -2.59 5.56
CA HIS A 78 4.33 -3.51 5.52
C HIS A 78 5.20 -3.26 4.28
N CYS A 79 6.41 -3.82 4.31
CA CYS A 79 7.29 -3.86 3.17
C CYS A 79 7.77 -5.29 2.90
N HIS A 80 8.17 -5.52 1.67
CA HIS A 80 8.74 -6.76 1.17
C HIS A 80 10.16 -6.44 0.70
N ILE A 81 11.15 -7.10 1.28
CA ILE A 81 12.56 -6.94 0.91
C ILE A 81 13.12 -8.34 0.67
N ASN A 82 13.50 -8.65 -0.57
CA ASN A 82 14.02 -9.96 -0.97
C ASN A 82 13.13 -11.14 -0.53
N GLY A 83 11.81 -10.96 -0.67
CA GLY A 83 10.82 -11.98 -0.30
C GLY A 83 10.50 -12.06 1.21
N GLN A 84 11.12 -11.22 2.04
CA GLN A 84 10.78 -11.12 3.47
C GLN A 84 9.75 -10.01 3.70
N GLU A 85 8.64 -10.35 4.32
CA GLU A 85 7.62 -9.40 4.77
C GLU A 85 8.01 -8.82 6.15
N LEU A 86 8.02 -7.50 6.26
CA LEU A 86 8.40 -6.77 7.47
C LEU A 86 7.38 -5.67 7.77
N PRO A 87 7.09 -5.38 9.06
CA PRO A 87 6.22 -4.25 9.40
C PRO A 87 6.83 -2.93 8.92
N TYR A 88 5.99 -2.02 8.46
CA TYR A 88 6.38 -0.68 8.04
C TYR A 88 5.60 0.37 8.85
N VAL A 89 6.26 1.45 9.26
CA VAL A 89 5.61 2.55 9.98
C VAL A 89 5.36 3.68 9.01
N PHE A 90 4.11 3.87 8.61
CA PHE A 90 3.74 4.94 7.69
C PHE A 90 3.77 6.31 8.39
N CYS A 91 4.66 7.19 7.95
CA CYS A 91 4.80 8.56 8.46
C CYS A 91 4.27 9.64 7.50
N GLY A 92 3.78 9.26 6.32
CA GLY A 92 3.31 10.17 5.28
C GLY A 92 3.81 9.81 3.89
N VAL A 93 3.19 10.40 2.88
CA VAL A 93 3.44 10.08 1.46
C VAL A 93 4.88 10.39 1.04
N GLU A 94 5.43 11.53 1.47
CA GLU A 94 6.81 11.92 1.17
C GLU A 94 7.82 10.92 1.77
N GLN A 95 7.62 10.55 3.04
CA GLN A 95 8.49 9.59 3.72
C GLN A 95 8.39 8.19 3.10
N LEU A 96 7.18 7.76 2.71
CA LEU A 96 6.98 6.50 1.98
C LEU A 96 7.80 6.46 0.68
N VAL A 97 7.75 7.52 -0.13
CA VAL A 97 8.52 7.57 -1.39
C VAL A 97 10.02 7.57 -1.09
N LYS A 98 10.47 8.35 -0.11
CA LYS A 98 11.88 8.41 0.31
C LYS A 98 12.39 7.06 0.80
N ASP A 99 11.64 6.37 1.64
CA ASP A 99 12.00 5.06 2.18
C ASP A 99 12.06 4.01 1.08
N PHE A 100 11.09 4.03 0.17
CA PHE A 100 11.07 3.14 -0.98
C PHE A 100 12.28 3.34 -1.89
N ILE A 101 12.59 4.58 -2.29
CA ILE A 101 13.79 4.89 -3.10
C ILE A 101 15.07 4.46 -2.36
N THR A 102 15.17 4.74 -1.06
CA THR A 102 16.32 4.34 -0.25
C THR A 102 16.49 2.82 -0.23
N ALA A 103 15.41 2.06 -0.13
CA ALA A 103 15.45 0.60 -0.16
C ALA A 103 15.89 0.06 -1.54
N VAL A 104 15.43 0.69 -2.63
CA VAL A 104 15.89 0.37 -4.00
C VAL A 104 17.38 0.65 -4.16
N ASP A 105 17.85 1.81 -3.72
CA ASP A 105 19.26 2.19 -3.83
C ASP A 105 20.16 1.27 -3.01
N LYS A 106 19.75 0.89 -1.80
CA LYS A 106 20.45 -0.11 -0.98
C LYS A 106 20.53 -1.47 -1.67
N TRP A 107 19.44 -1.91 -2.30
CA TRP A 107 19.41 -3.18 -3.03
C TRP A 107 20.32 -3.15 -4.27
N ARG A 108 20.39 -2.03 -4.99
CA ARG A 108 21.28 -1.89 -6.15
C ARG A 108 22.76 -1.83 -5.78
N ALA A 109 23.07 -1.49 -4.53
CA ALA A 109 24.43 -1.39 -4.03
C ALA A 109 24.96 -2.71 -3.42
N SER A 110 24.14 -3.76 -3.32
CA SER A 110 24.53 -5.10 -2.86
C SER A 110 24.95 -5.99 -4.00
#